data_AF-G9YEW8-F1
#
_entry.id   AF-G9YEW8-F1
#
_cell.length_a   1.000
_cell.length_b   1.000
_cell.length_c   1.000
_cell.angle_alpha   90.00
_cell.angle_beta   90.00
_cell.angle_gamma   90.00
#
_symmetry.space_group_name_H-M   'P 1'
#
loop_
_entity.id
_entity.type
_entity.pdbx_description
1 polymer ?
#
loop_
_entity_poly.entity_id
_entity_poly.type
_entity_poly.pdbx_seq_one_letter_code
_entity_poly.pdbx_strand_id
1 'polypeptide(L)'
;MKPGFVGGGDDDAAYTYSMICLQNARDIMEALQQEYQRIFEKRLTLKRLGEVVTPLRIPDMDVGVIFDENMNPSRFIENDIERLIRLRWKRKQSQKRSGKEAE
;
A
#
# COMPACT_ATOMS: atom_id res chain seq x y z
N MET A 1 -9.77 13.02 12.02
CA MET A 1 -10.76 12.29 12.85
C MET A 1 -11.28 11.12 12.04
N LYS A 2 -11.50 9.94 12.65
CA LYS A 2 -12.24 8.86 11.98
C LYS A 2 -13.70 9.33 11.78
N PRO A 3 -14.33 9.06 10.63
CA PRO A 3 -15.76 9.33 10.46
C PRO A 3 -16.57 8.59 11.51
N GLY A 4 -17.62 9.19 12.07
CA GLY A 4 -18.39 8.62 13.18
C GLY A 4 -19.04 7.26 12.91
N PHE A 5 -19.17 6.85 11.64
CA PHE A 5 -19.67 5.53 11.25
C PHE A 5 -18.61 4.42 11.28
N VAL A 6 -17.32 4.78 11.24
CA VAL A 6 -16.22 3.85 11.48
C VAL A 6 -16.14 3.69 12.99
N GLY A 7 -17.00 2.81 13.52
CA GLY A 7 -17.15 2.56 14.96
C GLY A 7 -15.84 2.22 15.67
N GLY A 8 -15.88 2.18 17.00
CA GLY A 8 -14.74 1.97 17.92
C GLY A 8 -14.03 0.61 17.78
N GLY A 9 -13.56 0.27 16.59
CA GLY A 9 -12.72 -0.88 16.32
C GLY A 9 -11.28 -0.61 16.77
N ASP A 10 -10.66 -1.68 17.26
CA ASP A 10 -9.27 -1.68 17.69
C ASP A 10 -8.34 -1.15 16.58
N ASP A 11 -7.64 -0.06 16.89
CA ASP A 11 -6.68 0.58 15.99
C ASP A 11 -5.53 -0.38 15.63
N ASP A 12 -5.11 -1.24 16.55
CA ASP A 12 -4.05 -2.22 16.30
C ASP A 12 -4.54 -3.38 15.43
N ALA A 13 -5.77 -3.88 15.62
CA ALA A 13 -6.38 -4.83 14.71
C ALA A 13 -6.51 -4.28 13.28
N ALA A 14 -6.98 -3.03 13.12
CA ALA A 14 -7.08 -2.39 11.82
C ALA A 14 -5.71 -2.21 11.14
N TYR A 15 -4.69 -1.81 11.90
CA TYR A 15 -3.32 -1.72 11.39
C TYR A 15 -2.80 -3.10 10.93
N THR A 16 -3.00 -4.12 11.74
CA THR A 16 -2.50 -5.49 11.48
C THR A 16 -3.16 -6.06 10.24
N TYR A 17 -4.49 -5.94 10.14
CA TYR A 17 -5.24 -6.35 8.95
C TYR A 17 -4.70 -5.66 7.69
N SER A 18 -4.58 -4.33 7.71
CA SER A 18 -4.06 -3.58 6.55
C SER A 18 -2.63 -3.97 6.18
N MET A 19 -1.76 -4.20 7.17
CA MET A 19 -0.37 -4.61 6.94
C MET A 19 -0.31 -5.98 6.26
N ILE A 20 -1.10 -6.94 6.73
CA ILE A 20 -1.19 -8.28 6.12
C ILE A 20 -1.69 -8.18 4.68
N CYS A 21 -2.73 -7.39 4.42
CA CYS A 21 -3.23 -7.19 3.06
C CYS A 21 -2.15 -6.64 2.12
N LEU A 22 -1.36 -5.65 2.56
CA LEU A 22 -0.28 -5.09 1.76
C LEU A 22 0.87 -6.08 1.52
N GLN A 23 1.22 -6.88 2.53
CA GLN A 23 2.22 -7.93 2.38
C GLN A 23 1.76 -8.99 1.37
N ASN A 24 0.52 -9.46 1.50
CA ASN A 24 -0.06 -10.40 0.54
C ASN A 24 -0.09 -9.81 -0.88
N ALA A 25 -0.45 -8.54 -1.03
CA ALA A 25 -0.47 -7.87 -2.32
C ALA A 25 0.94 -7.81 -2.96
N ARG A 26 1.98 -7.52 -2.16
CA ARG A 26 3.37 -7.52 -2.62
C ARG A 26 3.78 -8.91 -3.09
N ASP A 27 3.52 -9.93 -2.28
CA ASP A 27 3.93 -11.30 -2.57
C ASP A 27 3.23 -11.83 -3.84
N ILE A 28 1.95 -11.51 -4.04
CA ILE A 28 1.22 -11.78 -5.29
C ILE A 28 1.87 -11.06 -6.48
N MET A 29 2.21 -9.78 -6.34
CA MET A 29 2.83 -9.00 -7.41
C MET A 29 4.23 -9.52 -7.77
N GLU A 30 5.01 -9.97 -6.79
CA GLU A 30 6.30 -10.61 -7.01
C GLU A 30 6.16 -11.93 -7.77
N ALA A 31 5.18 -12.77 -7.40
CA ALA A 31 4.89 -14.00 -8.13
C ALA A 31 4.50 -13.73 -9.59
N LEU A 32 3.65 -12.72 -9.83
CA LEU A 32 3.29 -12.28 -11.17
C LEU A 32 4.52 -11.78 -11.96
N GLN A 33 5.38 -10.97 -11.34
CA GLN A 33 6.61 -10.49 -11.95
C GLN A 33 7.54 -11.65 -12.34
N GLN A 34 7.71 -12.65 -11.48
CA GLN A 34 8.55 -13.82 -11.77
C GLN A 34 8.00 -14.61 -12.96
N GLU A 35 6.70 -14.90 -12.97
CA GLU A 35 6.07 -15.65 -14.05
C GLU A 35 6.08 -14.88 -15.38
N TYR A 36 5.88 -13.57 -15.32
CA TYR A 36 5.96 -12.71 -16.48
C TYR A 36 7.37 -12.66 -17.09
N GLN A 37 8.40 -12.54 -16.24
CA GLN A 37 9.79 -12.59 -16.65
C GLN A 37 10.14 -13.97 -17.24
N ARG A 38 9.57 -15.06 -16.71
CA ARG A 38 9.78 -16.42 -17.22
C ARG A 38 9.18 -16.63 -18.62
N ILE A 39 8.00 -16.08 -18.89
CA ILE A 39 7.30 -16.26 -20.17
C ILE A 39 7.82 -15.31 -21.26
N PHE A 40 8.08 -14.05 -20.91
CA PHE A 40 8.36 -12.99 -21.88
C PHE A 40 9.81 -12.50 -21.88
N GLU A 41 10.66 -13.05 -21.00
CA GLU A 41 12.07 -12.67 -20.81
C GLU A 41 12.26 -11.17 -20.52
N LYS A 42 11.22 -10.51 -20.01
CA LYS A 42 11.17 -9.07 -19.78
C LYS A 42 10.52 -8.76 -18.43
N ARG A 43 10.93 -7.64 -17.84
CA ARG A 43 10.37 -7.17 -16.57
C ARG A 43 8.92 -6.70 -16.75
N LEU A 44 8.14 -6.84 -15.68
CA LEU A 44 6.77 -6.34 -15.64
C LEU A 44 6.85 -4.85 -15.26
N THR A 45 6.31 -4.01 -16.13
CA THR A 45 6.29 -2.55 -15.94
C THR A 45 4.85 -2.06 -15.88
N LEU A 46 4.63 -0.84 -15.39
CA LEU A 46 3.29 -0.23 -15.38
C LEU A 46 2.62 -0.25 -16.75
N LYS A 47 3.35 0.05 -17.82
CA LYS A 47 2.84 0.00 -19.20
C LYS A 47 2.25 -1.36 -19.57
N ARG A 48 2.86 -2.44 -19.06
CA ARG A 48 2.53 -3.82 -19.38
C ARG A 48 1.66 -4.48 -18.32
N LEU A 49 1.33 -3.78 -17.24
CA LEU A 49 0.52 -4.31 -16.15
C LEU A 49 -0.90 -4.68 -16.60
N GLY A 50 -1.45 -3.95 -17.59
CA GLY A 50 -2.73 -4.27 -18.21
C GLY A 50 -2.74 -5.59 -19.01
N GLU A 51 -1.58 -6.17 -19.30
CA GLU A 51 -1.48 -7.51 -19.89
C GLU A 51 -1.74 -8.61 -18.84
N VAL A 52 -1.58 -8.29 -17.55
CA VAL A 52 -1.63 -9.26 -16.43
C VAL A 52 -2.88 -9.08 -15.56
N VAL A 53 -3.33 -7.84 -15.33
CA VAL A 53 -4.43 -7.52 -14.43
C VAL A 53 -5.50 -6.69 -15.13
N THR A 54 -6.73 -7.23 -15.22
CA THR A 54 -7.87 -6.56 -15.87
C THR A 54 -9.17 -6.80 -15.08
N PRO A 55 -9.95 -5.75 -14.72
CA PRO A 55 -9.67 -4.33 -14.95
C PRO A 55 -8.68 -3.77 -13.93
N LEU A 56 -7.70 -3.01 -14.41
CA LEU A 56 -6.79 -2.26 -13.55
C LEU A 56 -7.52 -1.04 -12.97
N ARG A 57 -7.64 -0.99 -11.64
CA ARG A 57 -8.15 0.19 -10.93
C ARG A 57 -7.01 0.79 -10.15
N ILE A 58 -6.68 2.03 -10.46
CA ILE A 58 -5.70 2.82 -9.71
C ILE A 58 -6.48 3.98 -9.06
N PRO A 59 -7.07 3.76 -7.87
CA PRO A 59 -7.95 4.74 -7.24
C PRO A 59 -7.21 6.02 -6.79
N ASP A 60 -5.89 5.92 -6.60
CA ASP A 60 -5.05 6.97 -6.02
C ASP A 60 -4.26 7.79 -7.06
N MET A 61 -4.65 7.73 -8.35
CA MET A 61 -4.07 8.59 -9.38
C MET A 61 -4.64 10.00 -9.23
N ASP A 62 -3.92 10.89 -8.54
CA ASP A 62 -4.25 12.32 -8.55
C ASP A 62 -4.22 12.87 -9.99
N VAL A 63 -5.16 13.76 -10.30
CA VAL A 63 -5.27 14.40 -11.62
C VAL A 63 -3.97 15.16 -11.91
N GLY A 64 -3.30 14.81 -13.01
CA GLY A 64 -2.03 15.43 -13.44
C GLY A 64 -0.76 14.70 -12.99
N VAL A 65 -0.86 13.58 -12.27
CA VAL A 65 0.28 12.71 -11.96
C VAL A 65 0.50 11.70 -13.09
N ILE A 66 1.64 11.80 -13.76
CA ILE A 66 2.08 10.85 -14.78
C ILE A 66 3.21 10.02 -14.17
N PHE A 67 2.98 8.71 -14.02
CA PHE A 67 4.02 7.79 -13.58
C PHE A 67 4.91 7.38 -14.75
N ASP A 68 6.18 7.08 -14.45
CA ASP A 68 7.07 6.45 -15.43
C ASP A 68 6.54 5.07 -15.80
N GLU A 69 6.21 4.90 -17.07
CA GLU A 69 5.71 3.66 -17.67
C GLU A 69 6.63 2.45 -17.44
N ASN A 70 7.94 2.68 -17.25
CA ASN A 70 8.95 1.65 -17.03
C ASN A 70 9.10 1.26 -15.56
N MET A 71 8.36 1.91 -14.67
CA MET A 71 8.41 1.66 -13.23
C MET A 71 7.88 0.25 -12.91
N ASN A 72 8.47 -0.37 -11.89
CA ASN A 72 8.00 -1.64 -11.34
C ASN A 72 6.69 -1.41 -10.56
N PRO A 73 5.58 -2.12 -10.88
CA PRO A 73 4.32 -2.02 -10.15
C PRO A 73 4.42 -2.30 -8.64
N SER A 74 5.32 -3.18 -8.20
CA SER A 74 5.48 -3.51 -6.77
C SER A 74 5.81 -2.29 -5.91
N ARG A 75 6.43 -1.26 -6.49
CA ARG A 75 6.86 -0.05 -5.78
C ARG A 75 5.69 0.75 -5.19
N PHE A 76 4.50 0.66 -5.79
CA PHE A 76 3.30 1.29 -5.22
C PHE A 76 2.91 0.64 -3.90
N ILE A 77 2.94 -0.69 -3.85
CA ILE A 77 2.61 -1.47 -2.66
C ILE A 77 3.65 -1.22 -1.56
N GLU A 78 4.94 -1.17 -1.93
CA GLU A 78 6.03 -0.82 -1.00
C GLU A 78 5.84 0.57 -0.39
N ASN A 79 5.49 1.56 -1.21
CA ASN A 79 5.20 2.92 -0.74
C ASN A 79 4.01 2.94 0.24
N ASP A 80 2.98 2.13 0.00
CA ASP A 80 1.83 2.02 0.90
C ASP A 80 2.18 1.36 2.23
N ILE A 81 3.06 0.34 2.21
CA ILE A 81 3.60 -0.28 3.43
C ILE A 81 4.36 0.78 4.25
N GLU A 82 5.26 1.54 3.61
CA GLU A 82 5.99 2.61 4.28
C GLU A 82 5.05 3.68 4.86
N ARG A 83 4.04 4.08 4.09
CA ARG A 83 3.03 5.05 4.52
C ARG A 83 2.28 4.54 5.75
N LEU A 84 1.85 3.28 5.75
CA LEU A 84 1.16 2.65 6.87
C LEU A 84 2.04 2.59 8.12
N ILE A 85 3.31 2.23 7.97
CA ILE A 85 4.30 2.27 9.06
C ILE A 85 4.36 3.69 9.63
N ARG A 86 4.61 4.71 8.80
CA ARG A 86 4.72 6.11 9.25
C ARG A 86 3.46 6.59 10.00
N LEU A 87 2.27 6.17 9.57
CA LEU A 87 1.01 6.50 10.24
C LEU A 87 0.93 5.92 11.66
N ARG A 88 1.36 4.66 11.87
CA ARG A 88 1.40 4.06 13.21
C ARG A 88 2.41 4.76 14.12
N TRP A 89 3.58 5.11 13.59
CA TRP A 89 4.60 5.85 14.34
C TRP A 89 4.09 7.21 14.81
N LYS A 90 3.44 7.99 13.93
CA LYS A 90 2.84 9.28 14.28
C LYS A 90 1.79 9.14 15.40
N ARG A 91 0.92 8.13 15.34
CA ARG A 91 -0.08 7.87 16.39
C ARG A 91 0.55 7.56 17.75
N LYS A 92 1.56 6.68 17.82
CA LYS A 92 2.25 6.35 19.08
C LYS A 92 2.88 7.58 19.74
N GLN A 93 3.45 8.49 18.94
CA GLN A 93 4.00 9.75 19.44
C GLN A 93 2.91 10.68 19.98
N SER A 94 1.76 10.78 19.30
CA SER A 94 0.63 11.58 19.78
C SER A 94 0.06 11.07 21.11
N GLN A 95 -0.14 9.76 21.26
CA GLN A 95 -0.58 9.15 22.53
C GLN A 95 0.41 9.40 23.68
N LYS A 96 1.71 9.32 23.41
CA LYS A 96 2.76 9.59 24.41
C LYS A 96 2.79 11.05 24.85
N ARG A 97 2.43 11.99 23.97
CA ARG A 97 2.33 13.42 24.30
C ARG A 97 1.09 13.72 25.13
N SER A 98 -0.07 13.20 24.76
CA SER A 98 -1.31 13.39 25.53
C SER A 98 -1.27 12.76 26.92
N GLY A 99 -0.53 11.65 27.11
CA GLY A 99 -0.34 11.04 28.43
C GLY A 99 0.60 11.80 29.36
N LYS A 100 1.41 12.75 28.85
CA LYS A 100 2.32 13.60 29.63
C LYS A 100 1.72 14.94 30.06
N GLU A 101 0.59 15.34 29.47
CA GLU A 101 -0.13 16.57 29.83
C GLU A 101 -1.20 16.32 30.90
N ALA A 102 -1.43 15.05 31.27
CA ALA A 102 -2.40 14.62 32.28
C ALA A 102 -1.77 14.23 33.64
N GLU A 103 -0.46 14.44 33.79
CA GLU A 103 0.35 14.25 35.00
C GLU A 103 1.03 15.58 35.38
#